data_AF-A0A2N0WYV5-F1
#
_entry.id   AF-A0A2N0WYV5-F1
#
_cell.length_a   1.000
_cell.length_b   1.000
_cell.length_c   1.000
_cell.angle_alpha   90.00
_cell.angle_beta   90.00
_cell.angle_gamma   90.00
#
_symmetry.space_group_name_H-M   'P 1'
#
loop_
_entity.id
_entity.type
_entity.pdbx_description
1 polymer ?
#
loop_
_entity_poly.entity_id
_entity_poly.type
_entity_poly.pdbx_seq_one_letter_code
_entity_poly.pdbx_strand_id
1 'polypeptide(L)'
;METEHDHSEIPTNDTDKLIEVLGLTNDIHEAGYILPDGRLLHLDRSNCFKRKNHLDVLKLLPDFLGQEHSIIDTDMIAFMAQEKLIRFCIDGRIHTAVKPTSKQLRKLYTTLAYRSTPFEVMISNAAGMTLAQHTISGPTMGALVDIFSTYDLKEHSDFSEDEFCLQEDKKHYKLFFRPAMKVVGKCNKNSRMIKMDDGFKEANSLFMRLIKQGVIKD
;
A
#
# COMPACT_ATOMS: atom_id res chain seq x y z
N MET A 1 4.98 -39.98 -28.27
CA MET A 1 3.85 -39.30 -27.62
C MET A 1 4.45 -38.21 -26.76
N GLU A 2 4.62 -37.05 -27.38
CA GLU A 2 5.06 -35.82 -26.75
C GLU A 2 3.88 -35.28 -25.92
N THR A 3 4.10 -35.02 -24.65
CA THR A 3 3.30 -34.06 -23.90
C THR A 3 4.21 -32.87 -23.66
N GLU A 4 4.12 -31.92 -24.58
CA GLU A 4 4.69 -30.59 -24.45
C GLU A 4 4.16 -29.95 -23.17
N HIS A 5 5.07 -29.60 -22.26
CA HIS A 5 4.77 -28.75 -21.12
C HIS A 5 4.62 -27.33 -21.65
N ASP A 6 3.37 -26.96 -21.88
CA ASP A 6 3.00 -25.69 -22.47
C ASP A 6 3.10 -24.55 -21.44
N HIS A 7 3.79 -23.50 -21.89
CA HIS A 7 3.84 -22.13 -21.37
C HIS A 7 4.42 -21.86 -19.97
N SER A 8 5.72 -21.58 -19.99
CA SER A 8 6.33 -20.52 -19.18
C SER A 8 5.71 -19.17 -19.55
N GLU A 9 4.54 -18.85 -18.99
CA GLU A 9 4.04 -17.48 -19.01
C GLU A 9 4.95 -16.65 -18.10
N ILE A 10 5.72 -15.74 -18.70
CA ILE A 10 6.45 -14.71 -17.95
C ILE A 10 5.39 -13.92 -17.17
N PRO A 11 5.43 -13.91 -15.82
CA PRO A 11 4.42 -13.24 -15.02
C PRO A 11 4.34 -11.75 -15.41
N THR A 12 3.15 -11.31 -15.84
CA THR A 12 2.94 -9.95 -16.37
C THR A 12 2.74 -8.91 -15.26
N ASN A 13 2.44 -9.35 -14.03
CA ASN A 13 2.41 -8.51 -12.84
C ASN A 13 3.30 -9.11 -11.72
N ASP A 14 3.63 -8.30 -10.73
CA ASP A 14 4.51 -8.72 -9.63
C ASP A 14 3.82 -9.71 -8.67
N THR A 15 2.49 -9.68 -8.59
CA THR A 15 1.70 -10.65 -7.82
C THR A 15 1.91 -12.08 -8.30
N ASP A 16 1.89 -12.35 -9.61
CA ASP A 16 2.02 -13.69 -10.18
C ASP A 16 3.41 -14.28 -9.91
N LYS A 17 4.47 -13.46 -9.94
CA LYS A 17 5.82 -13.87 -9.51
C LYS A 17 5.84 -14.28 -8.05
N LEU A 18 5.18 -13.50 -7.19
CA LEU A 18 5.11 -13.80 -5.77
C LEU A 18 4.33 -15.08 -5.50
N ILE A 19 3.27 -15.36 -6.27
CA ILE A 19 2.52 -16.62 -6.19
C ILE A 19 3.43 -17.80 -6.53
N GLU A 20 4.24 -17.70 -7.58
CA GLU A 20 5.19 -18.75 -7.95
C GLU A 20 6.22 -19.01 -6.85
N VAL A 21 6.75 -17.95 -6.24
CA VAL A 21 7.82 -18.05 -5.23
C VAL A 21 7.31 -18.45 -3.84
N LEU A 22 6.17 -17.90 -3.40
CA LEU A 22 5.65 -18.04 -2.05
C LEU A 22 4.50 -19.05 -1.95
N GLY A 23 3.80 -19.29 -3.05
CA GLY A 23 2.61 -20.12 -3.09
C GLY A 23 1.38 -19.44 -2.49
N LEU A 24 0.28 -20.19 -2.49
CA LEU A 24 -1.00 -19.79 -1.93
C LEU A 24 -1.36 -20.69 -0.76
N THR A 25 -2.10 -20.14 0.19
CA THR A 25 -2.64 -20.89 1.33
C THR A 25 -4.14 -20.67 1.45
N ASN A 26 -4.84 -21.68 1.94
CA ASN A 26 -6.24 -21.56 2.34
C ASN A 26 -6.38 -21.39 3.86
N ASP A 27 -5.28 -21.51 4.61
CA ASP A 27 -5.28 -21.39 6.05
C ASP A 27 -5.63 -19.94 6.46
N ILE A 28 -6.72 -19.80 7.20
CA ILE A 28 -7.20 -18.51 7.73
C ILE A 28 -6.50 -18.11 9.03
N HIS A 29 -5.62 -18.97 9.55
CA HIS A 29 -4.80 -18.75 10.73
C HIS A 29 -3.39 -18.22 10.39
N GLU A 30 -3.09 -18.03 9.11
CA GLU A 30 -1.81 -17.51 8.65
C GLU A 30 -1.89 -16.02 8.28
N ALA A 31 -0.76 -15.34 8.37
CA ALA A 31 -0.62 -13.98 7.85
C ALA A 31 -0.34 -14.04 6.34
N GLY A 32 -0.76 -13.01 5.61
CA GLY A 32 -0.54 -12.98 4.16
C GLY A 32 -1.01 -11.70 3.51
N TYR A 33 -1.01 -11.72 2.18
CA TYR A 33 -1.70 -10.73 1.37
C TYR A 33 -2.94 -11.35 0.74
N ILE A 34 -4.11 -10.75 0.94
CA ILE A 34 -5.33 -11.18 0.26
C ILE A 34 -5.30 -10.57 -1.15
N LEU A 35 -5.24 -11.45 -2.14
CA LEU A 35 -5.20 -11.11 -3.55
C LEU A 35 -6.56 -10.56 -4.03
N PRO A 36 -6.62 -9.88 -5.18
CA PRO A 36 -7.87 -9.30 -5.71
C PRO A 36 -8.99 -10.34 -5.92
N ASP A 37 -8.62 -11.60 -6.13
CA ASP A 37 -9.53 -12.73 -6.28
C ASP A 37 -9.93 -13.40 -4.96
N GLY A 38 -9.44 -12.92 -3.81
CA GLY A 38 -9.75 -13.43 -2.48
C GLY A 38 -8.88 -14.60 -2.01
N ARG A 39 -7.92 -15.08 -2.82
CA ARG A 39 -6.91 -16.06 -2.38
C ARG A 39 -5.90 -15.39 -1.44
N LEU A 40 -5.25 -16.17 -0.58
CA LEU A 40 -4.25 -15.66 0.37
C LEU A 40 -2.85 -16.05 -0.13
N LEU A 41 -2.04 -15.04 -0.45
CA LEU A 41 -0.61 -15.22 -0.71
C LEU A 41 0.05 -15.63 0.60
N HIS A 42 0.70 -16.79 0.57
CA HIS A 42 1.22 -17.43 1.76
C HIS A 42 2.50 -16.74 2.24
N LEU A 43 2.52 -16.33 3.51
CA LEU A 43 3.75 -15.96 4.20
C LEU A 43 4.03 -17.04 5.22
N ASP A 44 4.81 -18.04 4.83
CA ASP A 44 5.18 -19.13 5.73
C ASP A 44 5.89 -18.55 6.96
N ARG A 45 5.20 -18.61 8.10
CA ARG A 45 5.72 -18.23 9.42
C ARG A 45 5.97 -19.43 10.31
N SER A 46 5.64 -20.63 9.85
CA SER A 46 5.81 -21.88 10.60
C SER A 46 7.28 -22.27 10.70
N ASN A 47 8.07 -21.96 9.67
CA ASN A 47 9.51 -22.21 9.67
C ASN A 47 10.29 -20.96 10.14
N CYS A 48 10.86 -21.03 11.34
CA CYS A 48 11.65 -19.93 11.92
C CYS A 48 12.86 -19.49 11.08
N PHE A 49 13.40 -20.38 10.23
CA PHE A 49 14.53 -20.07 9.34
C PHE A 49 14.11 -19.52 7.98
N LYS A 50 12.83 -19.65 7.61
CA LYS A 50 12.27 -19.16 6.34
C LYS A 50 11.18 -18.10 6.53
N ARG A 51 10.96 -17.65 7.76
CA ARG A 51 9.89 -16.72 8.14
C ARG A 51 9.94 -15.48 7.26
N LYS A 52 8.89 -15.26 6.48
CA LYS A 52 8.71 -14.05 5.69
C LYS A 52 7.72 -13.12 6.38
N ASN A 53 8.10 -11.86 6.55
CA ASN A 53 7.16 -10.81 6.90
C ASN A 53 6.67 -10.09 5.63
N HIS A 54 5.63 -9.28 5.77
CA HIS A 54 5.05 -8.52 4.66
C HIS A 54 6.07 -7.67 3.89
N LEU A 55 7.03 -7.04 4.60
CA LEU A 55 8.12 -6.27 3.98
C LEU A 55 9.17 -7.14 3.28
N ASP A 56 9.36 -8.39 3.74
CA ASP A 56 10.34 -9.31 3.11
C ASP A 56 9.88 -9.80 1.73
N VAL A 57 8.58 -9.67 1.44
CA VAL A 57 8.00 -9.98 0.13
C VAL A 57 8.51 -9.01 -0.93
N LEU A 58 8.61 -7.73 -0.61
CA LEU A 58 9.06 -6.72 -1.57
C LEU A 58 10.50 -6.97 -2.02
N LYS A 59 11.35 -7.53 -1.16
CA LYS A 59 12.75 -7.92 -1.50
C LYS A 59 12.83 -8.96 -2.62
N LEU A 60 11.74 -9.66 -2.91
CA LEU A 60 11.68 -10.67 -3.97
C LEU A 60 11.33 -10.06 -5.33
N LEU A 61 10.94 -8.78 -5.37
CA LEU A 61 10.53 -8.10 -6.58
C LEU A 61 11.72 -7.45 -7.29
N PRO A 62 11.72 -7.42 -8.63
CA PRO A 62 12.83 -6.86 -9.43
C PRO A 62 13.25 -5.46 -9.02
N ASP A 63 12.28 -4.60 -8.71
CA ASP A 63 12.53 -3.20 -8.36
C ASP A 63 13.29 -3.03 -7.04
N PHE A 64 13.26 -4.05 -6.17
CA PHE A 64 13.94 -4.01 -4.86
C PHE A 64 15.14 -4.97 -4.79
N LEU A 65 15.34 -5.82 -5.80
CA LEU A 65 16.49 -6.73 -5.86
C LEU A 65 17.79 -5.93 -6.03
N GLY A 66 18.71 -6.08 -5.07
CA GLY A 66 20.04 -5.45 -5.12
C GLY A 66 20.06 -3.96 -4.78
N GLN A 67 18.93 -3.37 -4.36
CA GLN A 67 18.94 -2.00 -3.85
C GLN A 67 19.45 -1.96 -2.41
N GLU A 68 20.35 -1.02 -2.10
CA GLU A 68 20.80 -0.74 -0.72
C GLU A 68 19.75 0.04 0.10
N HIS A 69 18.64 0.47 -0.51
CA HIS A 69 17.60 1.20 0.22
C HIS A 69 16.84 0.26 1.16
N SER A 70 16.63 0.73 2.39
CA SER A 70 15.79 0.00 3.36
C SER A 70 14.35 0.07 2.89
N ILE A 71 13.71 -1.09 2.67
CA ILE A 71 12.28 -1.16 2.34
C ILE A 71 11.48 -0.66 3.54
N ILE A 72 10.67 0.37 3.32
CA ILE A 72 9.84 0.99 4.35
C ILE A 72 8.35 0.68 4.14
N ASP A 73 7.53 0.92 5.16
CA ASP A 73 6.09 0.63 5.12
C ASP A 73 5.38 1.34 3.95
N THR A 74 5.81 2.53 3.55
CA THR A 74 5.21 3.24 2.41
C THR A 74 5.49 2.57 1.07
N ASP A 75 6.62 1.89 0.90
CA ASP A 75 6.89 1.10 -0.32
C ASP A 75 5.91 -0.08 -0.39
N MET A 76 5.68 -0.73 0.75
CA MET A 76 4.69 -1.81 0.85
C MET A 76 3.27 -1.32 0.60
N ILE A 77 2.89 -0.14 1.10
CA ILE A 77 1.57 0.44 0.84
C ILE A 77 1.39 0.78 -0.65
N ALA A 78 2.42 1.35 -1.28
CA ALA A 78 2.39 1.64 -2.72
C ALA A 78 2.25 0.35 -3.54
N PHE A 79 3.03 -0.68 -3.19
CA PHE A 79 2.92 -2.01 -3.78
C PHE A 79 1.51 -2.61 -3.60
N MET A 80 0.96 -2.56 -2.39
CA MET A 80 -0.40 -3.00 -2.10
C MET A 80 -1.44 -2.26 -2.93
N ALA A 81 -1.27 -0.94 -3.13
CA ALA A 81 -2.19 -0.16 -3.94
C ALA A 81 -2.12 -0.54 -5.42
N GLN A 82 -0.91 -0.70 -5.96
CA GLN A 82 -0.67 -1.08 -7.35
C GLN A 82 -1.26 -2.46 -7.67
N GLU A 83 -0.93 -3.45 -6.84
CA GLU A 83 -1.35 -4.84 -7.02
C GLU A 83 -2.73 -5.15 -6.42
N LYS A 84 -3.38 -4.14 -5.81
CA LYS A 84 -4.69 -4.23 -5.15
C LYS A 84 -4.74 -5.31 -4.06
N LEU A 85 -3.69 -5.38 -3.25
CA LEU A 85 -3.53 -6.35 -2.17
C LEU A 85 -4.04 -5.80 -0.84
N ILE A 86 -4.56 -6.69 0.00
CA ILE A 86 -4.86 -6.38 1.41
C ILE A 86 -3.85 -7.09 2.28
N ARG A 87 -3.12 -6.33 3.08
CA ARG A 87 -2.24 -6.90 4.11
C ARG A 87 -3.10 -7.45 5.23
N PHE A 88 -2.97 -8.75 5.48
CA PHE A 88 -3.63 -9.45 6.57
C PHE A 88 -2.59 -9.96 7.56
N CYS A 89 -2.64 -9.46 8.79
CA CYS A 89 -1.81 -9.90 9.88
C CYS A 89 -2.68 -10.60 10.93
N ILE A 90 -2.31 -11.84 11.26
CA ILE A 90 -3.04 -12.68 12.20
C ILE A 90 -3.07 -12.12 13.64
N ASP A 91 -2.13 -11.24 13.97
CA ASP A 91 -2.00 -10.55 15.25
C ASP A 91 -3.02 -9.40 15.44
N GLY A 92 -3.98 -9.26 14.52
CA GLY A 92 -5.08 -8.33 14.67
C GLY A 92 -4.98 -7.09 13.80
N ARG A 93 -4.26 -7.11 12.67
CA ARG A 93 -4.18 -5.96 11.76
C ARG A 93 -4.57 -6.30 10.34
N ILE A 94 -5.39 -5.44 9.76
CA ILE A 94 -5.78 -5.46 8.36
C ILE A 94 -5.44 -4.09 7.80
N HIS A 95 -4.75 -4.05 6.67
CA HIS A 95 -4.41 -2.79 6.02
C HIS A 95 -4.72 -2.88 4.53
N THR A 96 -5.41 -1.87 4.02
CA THR A 96 -5.64 -1.69 2.59
C THR A 96 -5.31 -0.27 2.16
N ALA A 97 -4.83 -0.15 0.93
CA ALA A 97 -4.47 1.12 0.29
C ALA A 97 -5.41 1.51 -0.86
N VAL A 98 -6.31 0.59 -1.23
CA VAL A 98 -7.33 0.73 -2.27
C VAL A 98 -8.64 0.09 -1.82
N LYS A 99 -9.73 0.40 -2.52
CA LYS A 99 -11.03 -0.21 -2.25
C LYS A 99 -10.97 -1.74 -2.44
N PRO A 100 -11.26 -2.54 -1.40
CA PRO A 100 -11.32 -3.99 -1.53
C PRO A 100 -12.35 -4.46 -2.59
N THR A 101 -12.02 -5.53 -3.31
CA THR A 101 -12.99 -6.21 -4.18
C THR A 101 -14.03 -6.98 -3.37
N SER A 102 -15.17 -7.33 -3.97
CA SER A 102 -16.18 -8.16 -3.31
C SER A 102 -15.65 -9.53 -2.87
N LYS A 103 -14.65 -10.08 -3.59
CA LYS A 103 -14.01 -11.35 -3.24
C LYS A 103 -13.10 -11.18 -2.01
N GLN A 104 -12.34 -10.10 -1.95
CA GLN A 104 -11.54 -9.74 -0.78
C GLN A 104 -12.39 -9.49 0.46
N LEU A 105 -13.49 -8.75 0.33
CA LEU A 105 -14.46 -8.53 1.42
C LEU A 105 -15.04 -9.84 1.94
N ARG A 106 -15.38 -10.76 1.03
CA ARG A 106 -15.84 -12.11 1.41
C ARG A 106 -14.77 -12.86 2.19
N LYS A 107 -13.51 -12.84 1.72
CA LYS A 107 -12.40 -13.49 2.44
C LYS A 107 -12.24 -12.89 3.84
N LEU A 108 -12.18 -11.57 3.96
CA LEU A 108 -12.11 -10.86 5.25
C LEU A 108 -13.26 -11.28 6.18
N TYR A 109 -14.50 -11.23 5.70
CA TYR A 109 -15.66 -11.68 6.47
C TYR A 109 -15.51 -13.12 6.96
N THR A 110 -15.20 -14.06 6.07
CA THR A 110 -15.05 -15.48 6.45
C THR A 110 -13.91 -15.71 7.45
N THR A 111 -12.85 -14.92 7.39
CA THR A 111 -11.71 -15.02 8.32
C THR A 111 -12.04 -14.42 9.69
N LEU A 112 -12.89 -13.39 9.74
CA LEU A 112 -13.16 -12.60 10.96
C LEU A 112 -14.45 -12.97 11.69
N ALA A 113 -15.45 -13.52 11.00
CA ALA A 113 -16.79 -13.75 11.54
C ALA A 113 -16.80 -14.57 12.85
N TYR A 114 -15.81 -15.44 13.05
CA TYR A 114 -15.70 -16.32 14.21
C TYR A 114 -14.52 -16.00 15.12
N ARG A 115 -13.85 -14.85 14.91
CA ARG A 115 -12.75 -14.40 15.76
C ARG A 115 -13.30 -13.54 16.89
N SER A 116 -12.99 -13.90 18.11
CA SER A 116 -13.31 -13.10 19.30
C SER A 116 -12.35 -11.92 19.52
N THR A 117 -11.12 -12.06 19.02
CA THR A 117 -10.08 -11.02 19.14
C THR A 117 -10.37 -9.85 18.20
N PRO A 118 -10.27 -8.60 18.68
CA PRO A 118 -10.45 -7.44 17.84
C PRO A 118 -9.34 -7.33 16.78
N PHE A 119 -9.72 -6.84 15.60
CA PHE A 119 -8.84 -6.48 14.51
C PHE A 119 -8.90 -4.98 14.28
N GLU A 120 -7.73 -4.37 14.12
CA GLU A 120 -7.53 -3.02 13.66
C GLU A 120 -7.52 -3.01 12.12
N VAL A 121 -8.44 -2.26 11.52
CA VAL A 121 -8.51 -2.03 10.08
C VAL A 121 -7.97 -0.63 9.80
N MET A 122 -6.82 -0.58 9.14
CA MET A 122 -6.22 0.64 8.62
C MET A 122 -6.59 0.80 7.15
N ILE A 123 -7.10 1.98 6.82
CA ILE A 123 -7.42 2.38 5.45
C ILE A 123 -6.48 3.52 5.10
N SER A 124 -5.66 3.33 4.06
CA SER A 124 -4.79 4.39 3.54
C SER A 124 -5.06 4.65 2.06
N ASN A 125 -4.50 5.74 1.53
CA ASN A 125 -4.34 5.92 0.10
C ASN A 125 -3.04 5.25 -0.39
N ALA A 126 -2.80 5.30 -1.71
CA ALA A 126 -1.60 4.75 -2.35
C ALA A 126 -0.29 5.44 -1.93
N ALA A 127 -0.38 6.66 -1.38
CA ALA A 127 0.75 7.43 -0.88
C ALA A 127 1.17 7.05 0.55
N GLY A 128 0.39 6.23 1.27
CA GLY A 128 0.67 5.88 2.67
C GLY A 128 -0.06 6.73 3.70
N MET A 129 -0.85 7.72 3.28
CA MET A 129 -1.66 8.54 4.19
C MET A 129 -2.83 7.72 4.73
N THR A 130 -3.01 7.70 6.04
CA THR A 130 -4.15 7.00 6.68
C THR A 130 -5.41 7.84 6.52
N LEU A 131 -6.43 7.27 5.89
CA LEU A 131 -7.73 7.89 5.64
C LEU A 131 -8.70 7.59 6.78
N ALA A 132 -8.66 6.37 7.32
CA ALA A 132 -9.51 5.95 8.42
C ALA A 132 -8.89 4.76 9.16
N GLN A 133 -9.30 4.60 10.42
CA GLN A 133 -8.90 3.50 11.27
C GLN A 133 -10.10 3.02 12.07
N HIS A 134 -10.34 1.72 12.06
CA HIS A 134 -11.48 1.09 12.72
C HIS A 134 -11.01 -0.09 13.56
N THR A 135 -11.75 -0.40 14.61
CA THR A 135 -11.57 -1.65 15.37
C THR A 135 -12.84 -2.48 15.22
N ILE A 136 -12.69 -3.74 14.81
CA ILE A 136 -13.79 -4.68 14.55
C ILE A 136 -13.58 -6.00 15.26
N SER A 137 -14.66 -6.64 15.71
CA SER A 137 -14.67 -8.01 16.21
C SER A 137 -15.96 -8.68 15.75
N GLY A 138 -15.87 -9.87 15.16
CA GLY A 138 -17.02 -10.57 14.56
C GLY A 138 -17.90 -9.69 13.64
N PRO A 139 -17.34 -8.97 12.64
CA PRO A 139 -18.10 -8.00 11.86
C PRO A 139 -19.16 -8.69 10.98
N THR A 140 -20.28 -7.99 10.75
CA THR A 140 -21.21 -8.35 9.67
C THR A 140 -20.64 -7.91 8.32
N MET A 141 -21.14 -8.50 7.21
CA MET A 141 -20.76 -8.04 5.87
C MET A 141 -21.13 -6.56 5.64
N GLY A 142 -22.29 -6.12 6.15
CA GLY A 142 -22.70 -4.72 6.07
C GLY A 142 -21.71 -3.78 6.77
N ALA A 143 -21.26 -4.14 7.97
CA ALA A 143 -20.26 -3.36 8.69
C ALA A 143 -18.93 -3.25 7.94
N LEU A 144 -18.48 -4.32 7.27
CA LEU A 144 -17.29 -4.26 6.42
C LEU A 144 -17.50 -3.33 5.22
N VAL A 145 -18.65 -3.42 4.54
CA VAL A 145 -18.98 -2.52 3.44
C VAL A 145 -18.97 -1.05 3.89
N ASP A 146 -19.56 -0.76 5.03
CA ASP A 146 -19.62 0.60 5.58
C ASP A 146 -18.22 1.13 5.92
N ILE A 147 -17.34 0.33 6.51
CA ILE A 147 -15.95 0.69 6.79
C ILE A 147 -15.22 1.09 5.50
N PHE A 148 -15.35 0.30 4.45
CA PHE A 148 -14.66 0.56 3.18
C PHE A 148 -15.38 1.56 2.26
N SER A 149 -16.57 2.03 2.63
CA SER A 149 -17.25 3.16 1.97
C SER A 149 -16.46 4.46 2.07
N THR A 150 -15.48 4.53 2.99
CA THR A 150 -14.47 5.58 3.03
C THR A 150 -13.86 5.85 1.64
N TYR A 151 -13.61 4.82 0.83
CA TYR A 151 -13.08 5.01 -0.54
C TYR A 151 -14.08 5.60 -1.55
N ASP A 152 -15.37 5.60 -1.25
CA ASP A 152 -16.42 6.18 -2.10
C ASP A 152 -16.60 7.69 -1.85
N LEU A 153 -16.03 8.21 -0.76
CA LEU A 153 -15.91 9.64 -0.53
C LEU A 153 -14.91 10.19 -1.55
N LYS A 154 -15.41 10.91 -2.56
CA LYS A 154 -14.61 11.53 -3.62
C LYS A 154 -13.60 12.59 -3.14
N GLU A 155 -13.48 12.81 -1.84
CA GLU A 155 -12.75 13.90 -1.20
C GLU A 155 -11.73 13.38 -0.16
N HIS A 156 -10.93 12.37 -0.51
CA HIS A 156 -9.67 12.12 0.22
C HIS A 156 -8.49 12.85 -0.43
N SER A 157 -8.76 14.05 -0.95
CA SER A 157 -7.79 15.01 -1.49
C SER A 157 -7.04 15.78 -0.40
N ASP A 158 -7.43 15.60 0.86
CA ASP A 158 -6.97 16.45 1.96
C ASP A 158 -5.74 15.82 2.60
N PHE A 159 -4.67 15.75 1.80
CA PHE A 159 -3.31 15.73 2.30
C PHE A 159 -3.17 16.80 3.39
N SER A 160 -2.90 16.37 4.62
CA SER A 160 -2.77 17.31 5.72
C SER A 160 -1.48 18.09 5.56
N GLU A 161 -1.51 19.42 5.72
CA GLU A 161 -0.36 20.28 5.43
C GLU A 161 0.88 19.92 6.27
N ASP A 162 0.67 19.39 7.48
CA ASP A 162 1.70 18.95 8.42
C ASP A 162 2.43 17.67 7.99
N GLU A 163 1.87 16.90 7.06
CA GLU A 163 2.53 15.76 6.45
C GLU A 163 3.59 16.19 5.42
N PHE A 164 3.63 17.48 5.06
CA PHE A 164 4.52 18.00 4.03
C PHE A 164 5.54 18.99 4.59
N CYS A 165 6.69 19.04 3.93
CA CYS A 165 7.74 20.01 4.21
C CYS A 165 8.32 20.53 2.90
N LEU A 166 8.63 21.82 2.86
CA LEU A 166 9.37 22.41 1.74
C LEU A 166 10.86 22.31 2.02
N GLN A 167 11.61 21.71 1.10
CA GLN A 167 13.07 21.77 1.07
C GLN A 167 13.52 22.52 -0.17
N GLU A 168 14.67 23.18 -0.07
CA GLU A 168 15.23 23.98 -1.15
C GLU A 168 16.66 23.55 -1.46
N ASP A 169 16.98 23.44 -2.75
CA ASP A 169 18.37 23.40 -3.22
C ASP A 169 18.65 24.55 -4.20
N LYS A 170 19.86 24.62 -4.75
CA LYS A 170 20.25 25.72 -5.66
C LYS A 170 19.33 25.89 -6.87
N LYS A 171 18.69 24.83 -7.36
CA LYS A 171 17.94 24.82 -8.63
C LYS A 171 16.45 24.52 -8.46
N HIS A 172 16.03 23.91 -7.36
CA HIS A 172 14.66 23.42 -7.18
C HIS A 172 14.11 23.71 -5.78
N TYR A 173 12.82 24.00 -5.72
CA TYR A 173 11.99 23.72 -4.57
C TYR A 173 11.57 22.26 -4.60
N LYS A 174 11.58 21.58 -3.46
CA LYS A 174 11.22 20.18 -3.30
C LYS A 174 10.10 20.05 -2.27
N LEU A 175 9.02 19.38 -2.65
CA LEU A 175 7.98 18.98 -1.71
C LEU A 175 8.37 17.62 -1.13
N PHE A 176 8.53 17.58 0.18
CA PHE A 176 8.90 16.39 0.93
C PHE A 176 7.69 15.89 1.71
N PHE A 177 7.28 14.65 1.47
CA PHE A 177 6.22 13.98 2.22
C PHE A 177 6.85 13.23 3.40
N ARG A 178 6.57 13.71 4.62
CA ARG A 178 7.17 13.23 5.86
C ARG A 178 6.83 11.78 6.17
N PRO A 179 5.58 11.28 6.00
CA PRO A 179 5.27 9.88 6.31
C PRO A 179 6.12 8.88 5.52
N ALA A 180 6.40 9.16 4.25
CA ALA A 180 7.25 8.32 3.39
C ALA A 180 8.73 8.74 3.38
N MET A 181 9.09 9.81 4.08
CA MET A 181 10.39 10.47 4.00
C MET A 181 10.89 10.66 2.55
N LYS A 182 9.98 11.00 1.63
CA LYS A 182 10.22 11.01 0.17
C LYS A 182 10.00 12.39 -0.44
N VAL A 183 10.81 12.74 -1.43
CA VAL A 183 10.54 13.89 -2.29
C VAL A 183 9.47 13.51 -3.31
N VAL A 184 8.30 14.13 -3.21
CA VAL A 184 7.10 13.83 -4.02
C VAL A 184 6.79 14.93 -5.03
N GLY A 185 7.45 16.07 -4.93
CA GLY A 185 7.31 17.18 -5.88
C GLY A 185 8.63 17.92 -6.08
N LYS A 186 8.90 18.37 -7.31
CA LYS A 186 10.03 19.23 -7.65
C LYS A 186 9.56 20.38 -8.54
N CYS A 187 9.91 21.60 -8.17
CA CYS A 187 9.67 22.80 -8.96
C CYS A 187 11.01 23.46 -9.27
N ASN A 188 11.35 23.62 -10.56
CA ASN A 188 12.56 24.32 -10.96
C ASN A 188 12.40 25.83 -10.76
N LYS A 189 13.34 26.47 -10.07
CA LYS A 189 13.23 27.90 -9.73
C LYS A 189 13.26 28.83 -10.95
N ASN A 190 13.99 28.44 -11.99
CA ASN A 190 14.20 29.26 -13.18
C ASN A 190 13.05 29.08 -14.17
N SER A 191 12.69 27.83 -14.48
CA SER A 191 11.65 27.54 -15.47
C SER A 191 10.24 27.48 -14.89
N ARG A 192 10.11 27.45 -13.56
CA ARG A 192 8.84 27.21 -12.83
C ARG A 192 8.12 25.91 -13.24
N MET A 193 8.84 25.00 -13.88
CA MET A 193 8.30 23.70 -14.27
C MET A 193 8.15 22.81 -13.04
N ILE A 194 6.96 22.26 -12.84
CA ILE A 194 6.61 21.41 -11.71
C ILE A 194 6.51 19.96 -12.19
N LYS A 195 7.13 19.06 -11.44
CA LYS A 195 6.97 17.62 -11.59
C LYS A 195 6.52 17.03 -10.26
N MET A 196 5.35 16.41 -10.26
CA MET A 196 4.79 15.67 -9.12
C MET A 196 4.89 14.18 -9.36
N ASP A 197 5.04 13.43 -8.28
CA ASP A 197 4.86 11.98 -8.27
C ASP A 197 3.37 11.64 -8.48
N ASP A 198 3.07 10.55 -9.18
CA ASP A 198 1.70 10.29 -9.68
C ASP A 198 0.68 10.14 -8.56
N GLY A 199 1.07 9.54 -7.44
CA GLY A 199 0.24 9.40 -6.23
C GLY A 199 0.07 10.68 -5.40
N PHE A 200 0.73 11.78 -5.78
CA PHE A 200 0.72 13.05 -5.06
C PHE A 200 0.29 14.23 -5.94
N LYS A 201 -0.30 13.96 -7.12
CA LYS A 201 -0.77 15.02 -8.04
C LYS A 201 -1.73 16.01 -7.38
N GLU A 202 -2.55 15.52 -6.47
CA GLU A 202 -3.53 16.34 -5.73
C GLU A 202 -2.86 17.34 -4.77
N ALA A 203 -1.65 17.04 -4.27
CA ALA A 203 -0.86 17.93 -3.42
C ALA A 203 -0.20 19.11 -4.19
N ASN A 204 -0.42 19.24 -5.50
CA ASN A 204 0.18 20.31 -6.32
C ASN A 204 -0.26 21.72 -5.85
N SER A 205 -1.52 21.88 -5.45
CA SER A 205 -2.04 23.15 -4.93
C SER A 205 -1.34 23.55 -3.62
N LEU A 206 -1.19 22.59 -2.70
CA LEU A 206 -0.42 22.72 -1.47
C LEU A 206 1.04 23.12 -1.77
N PHE A 207 1.69 22.43 -2.70
CA PHE A 207 3.08 22.71 -3.05
C PHE A 207 3.28 24.17 -3.49
N MET A 208 2.42 24.64 -4.40
CA MET A 208 2.50 26.00 -4.92
C MET A 208 2.24 27.06 -3.85
N ARG A 209 1.32 26.78 -2.92
CA ARG A 209 1.07 27.66 -1.77
C ARG A 209 2.28 27.72 -0.84
N LEU A 210 2.90 26.59 -0.51
CA LEU A 210 4.09 26.54 0.34
C LEU A 210 5.28 27.28 -0.28
N ILE A 211 5.50 27.14 -1.60
CA ILE A 211 6.53 27.93 -2.31
C ILE A 211 6.25 29.43 -2.18
N LYS A 212 5.01 29.87 -2.42
CA LYS A 212 4.65 31.29 -2.30
C LYS A 212 4.86 31.83 -0.89
N GLN A 213 4.51 31.05 0.14
CA GLN A 213 4.68 31.46 1.54
C GLN A 213 6.15 31.49 1.97
N GLY A 214 6.97 30.56 1.47
CA GLY A 214 8.42 30.54 1.72
C GLY A 214 9.15 31.72 1.08
N VAL A 215 8.72 32.14 -0.13
CA VAL A 215 9.30 33.28 -0.87
C VAL A 215 8.97 34.65 -0.25
N ILE A 216 7.93 34.75 0.59
CA ILE A 216 7.53 36.01 1.25
C ILE A 216 8.28 36.23 2.58
N LYS A 217 9.04 35.24 3.06
CA LYS A 217 9.78 35.32 4.33
C LYS A 217 11.25 35.75 4.18
N ASP A 218 11.71 36.04 2.96
CA ASP A 218 13.00 36.66 2.66
C ASP A 218 12.80 38.09 2.13
#